data_AF-A0A956CTM5-F1
#
_entry.id   AF-A0A956CTM5-F1
#
_cell.length_a   1.000
_cell.length_b   1.000
_cell.length_c   1.000
_cell.angle_alpha   90.00
_cell.angle_beta   90.00
_cell.angle_gamma   90.00
#
_symmetry.space_group_name_H-M   'P 1'
#
loop_
_entity.id
_entity.type
_entity.pdbx_description
1 polymer ?
#
loop_
_entity_poly.entity_id
_entity_poly.type
_entity_poly.pdbx_seq_one_letter_code
_entity_poly.pdbx_strand_id
1 'polypeptide(L)'
;MDAKCGHHPDRDADGGTCGRCGTFLCGECVVPGAAPILCTTCLAHLDRGKDVRHVRILAILMMVHGGLLAATGAYYVLFGGFVLDELADIPADPSDPASEVLPEMLVGTFALLGLIQIAPGLLQALGGWRLFRYRGPVLAWVGAIAGLASMLGCYCAPTAILLLGYAAYVLTRDDVRARLAVGAPPATQRP
;
A
#
# COMPACT_ATOMS: atom_id res chain seq x y z
N MET A 1 -23.13 18.94 36.95
CA MET A 1 -22.78 17.55 37.31
C MET A 1 -21.44 17.30 36.66
N ASP A 2 -20.38 17.20 37.45
CA ASP A 2 -19.03 16.99 36.92
C ASP A 2 -18.89 15.53 36.51
N ALA A 3 -18.61 15.30 35.23
CA ALA A 3 -18.41 13.95 34.71
C ALA A 3 -17.09 13.39 35.25
N LYS A 4 -17.14 12.20 35.85
CA LYS A 4 -15.96 11.48 36.35
C LYS A 4 -15.41 10.55 35.28
N CYS A 5 -14.10 10.30 35.34
CA CYS A 5 -13.46 9.37 34.42
C CYS A 5 -13.94 7.93 34.70
N GLY A 6 -14.30 7.19 33.63
CA GLY A 6 -14.78 5.81 33.76
C GLY A 6 -13.70 4.79 34.14
N HIS A 7 -12.42 5.14 34.03
CA HIS A 7 -11.30 4.31 34.48
C HIS A 7 -10.71 4.77 35.82
N HIS A 8 -10.82 6.06 36.15
CA HIS A 8 -10.35 6.64 37.40
C HIS A 8 -11.50 7.42 38.06
N PRO A 9 -12.32 6.77 38.90
CA PRO A 9 -13.51 7.40 39.50
C PRO A 9 -13.19 8.66 40.31
N ASP A 10 -11.97 8.73 40.87
CA ASP A 10 -11.49 9.84 41.69
C ASP A 10 -11.05 11.07 40.87
N ARG A 11 -11.04 10.98 39.53
CA ARG A 11 -10.57 12.04 38.63
C ARG A 11 -11.68 12.58 37.75
N ASP A 12 -11.57 13.87 37.44
CA ASP A 12 -12.47 14.53 36.49
C ASP A 12 -12.18 14.11 35.05
N ALA A 13 -13.21 14.09 34.21
CA ALA A 13 -13.11 13.70 32.81
C ALA A 13 -12.74 14.87 31.87
N ASP A 14 -11.56 15.44 32.08
CA ASP A 14 -11.02 16.55 31.31
C ASP A 14 -10.50 16.18 29.91
N GLY A 15 -10.28 14.89 29.64
CA GLY A 15 -9.77 14.36 28.37
C GLY A 15 -10.83 14.12 27.29
N GLY A 16 -12.12 14.32 27.59
CA GLY A 16 -13.23 14.14 26.67
C GLY A 16 -13.83 12.73 26.65
N THR A 17 -14.54 12.39 25.58
CA THR A 17 -15.30 11.13 25.48
C THR A 17 -14.69 10.20 24.45
N CYS A 18 -14.52 8.92 24.80
CA CYS A 18 -14.07 7.90 23.87
C CYS A 18 -15.08 7.73 22.72
N GLY A 19 -14.66 7.97 21.48
CA GLY A 19 -15.52 7.87 20.30
C GLY A 19 -16.00 6.46 19.97
N ARG A 20 -15.47 5.42 20.65
CA ARG A 20 -15.87 4.01 20.45
C ARG A 20 -16.83 3.51 21.53
N CYS A 21 -16.46 3.61 22.81
CA CYS A 21 -17.26 3.07 23.91
C CYS A 21 -18.10 4.11 24.65
N GLY A 22 -17.96 5.40 24.32
CA GLY A 22 -18.71 6.49 24.95
C GLY A 22 -18.27 6.83 26.37
N THR A 23 -17.21 6.22 26.89
CA THR A 23 -16.73 6.47 28.25
C THR A 23 -16.01 7.81 28.35
N PHE A 24 -16.26 8.54 29.44
CA PHE A 24 -15.56 9.78 29.79
C PHE A 24 -14.13 9.50 30.29
N LEU A 25 -13.14 10.27 29.81
CA LEU A 25 -11.71 10.03 30.02
C LEU A 25 -11.06 11.21 30.73
N CYS A 26 -10.14 10.93 31.65
CA CYS A 26 -9.16 11.93 32.11
C CYS A 26 -8.00 12.04 31.11
N GLY A 27 -7.19 13.10 31.19
CA GLY A 27 -6.05 13.34 30.28
C GLY A 27 -5.07 12.18 30.14
N GLU A 28 -4.83 11.41 31.21
CA GLU A 28 -3.95 10.21 31.16
C GLU A 28 -4.56 9.01 30.42
N CYS A 29 -5.90 8.93 30.32
CA CYS A 29 -6.58 7.82 29.65
C CYS A 29 -6.74 8.05 28.14
N VAL A 30 -6.48 9.27 27.66
CA VAL A 30 -6.57 9.64 26.26
C VAL A 30 -5.33 9.17 25.51
N VAL A 31 -5.52 8.50 24.38
CA VAL A 31 -4.41 8.19 23.47
C VAL A 31 -3.99 9.48 22.73
N PRO A 32 -2.76 9.97 22.93
CA PRO A 32 -2.32 11.21 22.31
C PRO A 32 -2.25 11.09 20.79
N GLY A 33 -2.82 12.06 20.08
CA GLY A 33 -2.82 12.12 18.62
C GLY A 33 -3.86 11.23 17.92
N ALA A 34 -4.70 10.51 18.66
CA ALA A 34 -5.79 9.74 18.09
C ALA A 34 -6.97 10.66 17.69
N ALA A 35 -7.41 10.57 16.44
CA ALA A 35 -8.64 11.19 15.96
C ALA A 35 -9.52 10.11 15.32
N PRO A 36 -10.67 9.73 15.91
CA PRO A 36 -11.29 10.27 17.13
C PRO A 36 -10.53 9.92 18.42
N ILE A 37 -10.85 10.64 19.51
CA ILE A 37 -10.34 10.35 20.86
C ILE A 37 -10.73 8.92 21.26
N LEU A 38 -9.75 8.12 21.68
CA LEU A 38 -9.95 6.74 22.12
C LEU A 38 -9.30 6.52 23.49
N CYS A 39 -9.91 5.63 24.28
CA CYS A 39 -9.29 5.12 25.50
C CYS A 39 -8.28 4.01 25.20
N THR A 40 -7.32 3.82 26.11
CA THR A 40 -6.28 2.78 26.03
C THR A 40 -6.87 1.37 25.90
N THR A 41 -7.99 1.08 26.59
CA THR A 41 -8.70 -0.20 26.50
C THR A 41 -9.27 -0.46 25.11
N CYS A 42 -9.93 0.54 24.51
CA CYS A 42 -10.47 0.42 23.15
C CYS A 42 -9.37 0.30 22.10
N LEU A 43 -8.25 1.01 22.29
CA LEU A 43 -7.08 0.87 21.41
C LEU A 43 -6.49 -0.54 21.50
N ALA A 44 -6.29 -1.06 22.72
CA ALA A 44 -5.81 -2.43 22.93
C ALA A 44 -6.76 -3.47 22.31
N HIS A 45 -8.07 -3.22 22.35
CA HIS A 45 -9.05 -4.08 21.69
C HIS A 45 -8.97 -3.99 20.15
N LEU A 46 -8.78 -2.80 19.57
CA LEU A 46 -8.52 -2.63 18.14
C LEU A 46 -7.25 -3.38 17.71
N ASP A 47 -6.14 -3.21 18.44
CA ASP A 47 -4.85 -3.82 18.10
C ASP A 47 -4.88 -5.36 18.17
N ARG A 48 -5.75 -5.93 19.01
CA ARG A 48 -5.99 -7.38 19.10
C ARG A 48 -6.97 -7.91 18.05
N GLY A 49 -7.62 -7.01 17.29
CA GLY A 49 -8.53 -7.38 16.23
C GLY A 49 -7.86 -8.26 15.17
N LYS A 50 -8.46 -9.41 14.88
CA LYS A 50 -8.01 -10.34 13.83
C LYS A 50 -7.79 -9.63 12.48
N ASP A 51 -8.69 -8.70 12.13
CA ASP A 51 -8.66 -7.97 10.87
C ASP A 51 -7.49 -6.95 10.78
N VAL A 52 -7.04 -6.41 11.92
CA VAL A 52 -5.89 -5.47 11.96
C VAL A 52 -4.58 -6.19 11.62
N ARG A 53 -4.47 -7.48 11.94
CA ARG A 53 -3.32 -8.31 11.53
C ARG A 53 -3.29 -8.52 10.01
N HIS A 54 -4.45 -8.62 9.37
CA HIS A 54 -4.56 -8.75 7.91
C HIS A 54 -4.04 -7.51 7.17
N VAL A 55 -4.06 -6.32 7.78
CA VAL A 55 -3.46 -5.09 7.21
C VAL A 55 -1.96 -5.27 6.97
N ARG A 56 -1.24 -5.86 7.95
CA ARG A 56 0.20 -6.10 7.82
C ARG A 56 0.52 -7.14 6.75
N ILE A 57 -0.31 -8.18 6.65
CA ILE A 57 -0.21 -9.20 5.59
C ILE A 57 -0.43 -8.55 4.22
N LEU A 58 -1.51 -7.78 4.07
CA LEU A 58 -1.81 -7.05 2.84
C LEU A 58 -0.67 -6.11 2.45
N ALA A 59 -0.13 -5.34 3.39
CA ALA A 59 0.98 -4.45 3.16
C ALA A 59 2.23 -5.19 2.63
N ILE A 60 2.57 -6.35 3.20
CA ILE A 60 3.67 -7.20 2.72
C ILE A 60 3.39 -7.72 1.32
N LEU A 61 2.19 -8.24 1.06
CA LEU A 61 1.84 -8.75 -0.26
C LEU A 61 1.90 -7.64 -1.33
N MET A 62 1.44 -6.42 -1.01
CA MET A 62 1.56 -5.27 -1.89
C MET A 62 3.04 -4.89 -2.15
N MET A 63 3.89 -4.91 -1.13
CA MET A 63 5.32 -4.64 -1.29
C MET A 63 6.02 -5.69 -2.17
N VAL A 64 5.74 -6.98 -1.94
CA VAL A 64 6.32 -8.07 -2.73
C VAL A 64 5.83 -8.03 -4.17
N HIS A 65 4.51 -7.89 -4.40
CA HIS A 65 3.96 -7.84 -5.74
C HIS A 65 4.42 -6.59 -6.51
N GLY A 66 4.41 -5.42 -5.87
CA GLY A 66 4.93 -4.19 -6.47
C GLY A 66 6.41 -4.27 -6.80
N GLY A 67 7.21 -4.89 -5.91
CA GLY A 67 8.62 -5.16 -6.16
C GLY A 67 8.87 -6.11 -7.32
N LEU A 68 8.10 -7.20 -7.43
CA LEU A 68 8.15 -8.12 -8.57
C LEU A 68 7.76 -7.41 -9.87
N LEU A 69 6.71 -6.58 -9.85
CA LEU A 69 6.28 -5.83 -11.03
C LEU A 69 7.34 -4.84 -11.50
N ALA A 70 7.95 -4.10 -10.56
CA ALA A 70 9.06 -3.20 -10.87
C ALA A 70 10.29 -3.95 -11.39
N ALA A 71 10.61 -5.12 -10.82
CA ALA A 71 11.71 -5.97 -11.28
C ALA A 71 11.46 -6.50 -12.70
N THR A 72 10.25 -6.96 -13.02
CA THR A 72 9.86 -7.39 -14.37
C THR A 72 9.93 -6.23 -15.36
N GLY A 73 9.46 -5.04 -14.97
CA GLY A 73 9.59 -3.85 -15.79
C GLY A 73 11.04 -3.46 -16.06
N ALA A 74 11.90 -3.51 -15.04
CA ALA A 74 13.34 -3.28 -15.18
C ALA A 74 13.99 -4.33 -16.10
N TYR A 75 13.60 -5.60 -15.97
CA TYR A 75 14.03 -6.66 -16.86
C TYR A 75 13.68 -6.36 -18.33
N TYR A 76 12.45 -5.90 -18.64
CA TYR A 76 12.08 -5.53 -20.01
C TYR A 76 12.91 -4.37 -20.57
N VAL A 77 13.23 -3.36 -19.74
CA VAL A 77 14.09 -2.25 -20.17
C VAL A 77 15.51 -2.73 -20.45
N LEU A 78 16.09 -3.54 -19.56
CA LEU A 78 17.43 -4.10 -19.73
C LEU A 78 17.51 -5.04 -20.94
N PHE A 79 16.49 -5.89 -21.10
CA PHE A 79 16.39 -6.80 -22.24
C PHE A 79 16.26 -6.04 -23.56
N GLY A 80 15.42 -4.99 -23.60
CA GLY A 80 15.31 -4.12 -24.78
C GLY A 80 16.65 -3.45 -25.14
N GLY A 81 17.43 -3.02 -24.14
CA GLY A 81 18.77 -2.48 -24.35
C GLY A 81 19.77 -3.51 -24.88
N PHE A 82 19.75 -4.73 -24.34
CA PHE A 82 20.61 -5.82 -24.81
C PHE A 82 20.25 -6.26 -26.24
N VAL A 83 18.96 -6.34 -26.56
CA VAL A 83 18.47 -6.63 -27.91
C VAL A 83 18.93 -5.55 -28.89
N LEU A 84 18.89 -4.27 -28.52
CA LEU A 84 19.38 -3.19 -29.38
C LEU A 84 20.87 -3.33 -29.69
N ASP A 85 21.68 -3.73 -28.70
CA ASP A 85 23.13 -3.94 -28.83
C ASP A 85 23.43 -5.06 -29.85
N GLU A 86 22.77 -6.22 -29.68
CA GLU A 86 22.92 -7.37 -30.60
C GLU A 86 22.40 -7.06 -32.02
N LEU A 87 21.32 -6.28 -32.16
CA LEU A 87 20.81 -5.88 -33.48
C LEU A 87 21.71 -4.85 -34.18
N ALA A 88 22.52 -4.08 -33.45
CA ALA A 88 23.44 -3.12 -34.04
C ALA A 88 24.58 -3.80 -34.82
N ASP A 89 24.91 -5.05 -34.48
CA ASP A 89 25.94 -5.85 -35.15
C ASP A 89 25.42 -6.58 -36.40
N ILE A 90 24.10 -6.65 -36.62
CA ILE A 90 23.52 -7.28 -37.80
C ILE A 90 23.54 -6.27 -38.96
N PRO A 91 24.28 -6.55 -40.06
CA PRO A 91 24.30 -5.66 -41.21
C PRO A 91 22.89 -5.55 -41.81
N ALA A 92 22.35 -4.33 -41.83
CA ALA A 92 21.06 -4.04 -42.44
C ALA A 92 21.10 -4.34 -43.95
N ASP A 93 20.08 -5.03 -44.45
CA ASP A 93 19.91 -5.23 -45.89
C ASP A 93 19.21 -3.99 -46.47
N PRO A 94 19.90 -3.17 -47.30
CA PRO A 94 19.32 -1.95 -47.84
C PRO A 94 18.16 -2.20 -48.82
N SER A 95 17.92 -3.45 -49.23
CA SER A 95 16.78 -3.82 -50.07
C SER A 95 15.50 -4.12 -49.28
N ASP A 96 15.59 -4.29 -47.95
CA ASP A 96 14.43 -4.54 -47.09
C ASP A 96 14.16 -3.36 -46.15
N PRO A 97 13.13 -2.53 -46.41
CA PRO A 97 12.77 -1.42 -45.54
C PRO A 97 12.29 -1.87 -44.15
N ALA A 98 11.94 -3.14 -43.95
CA ALA A 98 11.58 -3.67 -42.63
C ALA A 98 12.80 -3.80 -41.70
N SER A 99 14.00 -3.94 -42.26
CA SER A 99 15.24 -4.10 -41.50
C SER A 99 15.59 -2.88 -40.64
N GLU A 100 15.19 -1.68 -41.07
CA GLU A 100 15.41 -0.43 -40.32
C GLU A 100 14.32 -0.17 -39.27
N VAL A 101 13.06 -0.50 -39.56
CA VAL A 101 11.91 -0.16 -38.70
C VAL A 101 11.70 -1.16 -37.57
N LEU A 102 11.99 -2.45 -37.81
CA LEU A 102 11.74 -3.52 -36.85
C LEU A 102 12.55 -3.36 -35.54
N PRO A 103 13.85 -3.04 -35.55
CA PRO A 103 14.64 -2.84 -34.33
C PRO A 103 14.11 -1.68 -33.47
N GLU A 104 13.83 -0.53 -34.09
CA GLU A 104 13.31 0.65 -33.40
C GLU A 104 11.95 0.37 -32.75
N MET A 105 11.04 -0.28 -33.50
CA MET A 105 9.72 -0.63 -32.99
C MET A 105 9.80 -1.64 -31.85
N LEU A 106 10.69 -2.63 -31.95
CA LEU A 106 10.90 -3.65 -30.92
C LEU A 106 11.43 -3.03 -29.62
N VAL A 107 12.48 -2.21 -29.72
CA VAL A 107 13.09 -1.53 -28.57
C VAL A 107 12.12 -0.54 -27.93
N GLY A 108 11.41 0.25 -28.75
CA GLY A 108 10.37 1.16 -28.28
C GLY A 108 9.26 0.41 -27.53
N THR A 109 8.84 -0.76 -28.03
CA THR A 109 7.82 -1.59 -27.39
C THR A 109 8.29 -2.15 -26.05
N PHE A 110 9.50 -2.70 -25.97
CA PHE A 110 10.04 -3.22 -24.71
C PHE A 110 10.26 -2.13 -23.66
N ALA A 111 10.80 -0.97 -24.07
CA ALA A 111 10.97 0.17 -23.18
C ALA A 111 9.61 0.67 -22.65
N LEU A 112 8.60 0.78 -23.52
CA LEU A 112 7.25 1.19 -23.13
C LEU A 112 6.61 0.20 -22.15
N LEU A 113 6.67 -1.10 -22.46
CA LEU A 113 6.16 -2.16 -21.58
C LEU A 113 6.87 -2.16 -20.22
N GLY A 114 8.19 -1.95 -20.21
CA GLY A 114 8.98 -1.85 -18.99
C GLY A 114 8.55 -0.66 -18.12
N LEU A 115 8.44 0.54 -18.71
CA LEU A 115 8.02 1.75 -17.99
C LEU A 115 6.60 1.65 -17.44
N ILE A 116 5.68 1.07 -18.21
CA ILE A 116 4.30 0.82 -17.79
C ILE A 116 4.24 -0.15 -16.58
N GLN A 117 5.22 -1.02 -16.38
CA GLN A 117 5.28 -1.90 -15.21
C GLN A 117 6.02 -1.29 -14.02
N ILE A 118 7.10 -0.53 -14.27
CA ILE A 118 7.90 0.09 -13.20
C ILE A 118 7.06 1.09 -12.39
N ALA A 119 6.33 1.99 -13.05
CA ALA A 119 5.61 3.06 -12.35
C ALA A 119 4.51 2.53 -11.41
N PRO A 120 3.59 1.62 -11.81
CA PRO A 120 2.65 1.00 -10.91
C PRO A 120 3.32 0.14 -9.84
N GLY A 121 4.41 -0.57 -10.17
CA GLY A 121 5.13 -1.42 -9.23
C GLY A 121 5.69 -0.63 -8.06
N LEU A 122 6.33 0.51 -8.35
CA LEU A 122 6.82 1.43 -7.34
C LEU A 122 5.68 2.05 -6.52
N LEU A 123 4.60 2.49 -7.16
CA LEU A 123 3.43 3.03 -6.46
C LEU A 123 2.79 2.01 -5.53
N GLN A 124 2.66 0.76 -5.97
CA GLN A 124 2.11 -0.33 -5.17
C GLN A 124 3.02 -0.69 -4.00
N ALA A 125 4.34 -0.73 -4.20
CA ALA A 125 5.31 -0.95 -3.15
C ALA A 125 5.31 0.18 -2.10
N LEU A 126 5.26 1.44 -2.54
CA LEU A 126 5.14 2.62 -1.66
C LEU A 126 3.82 2.62 -0.89
N GLY A 127 2.72 2.25 -1.56
CA GLY A 127 1.40 2.07 -0.94
C GLY A 127 1.43 1.01 0.16
N GLY A 128 2.04 -0.14 -0.10
CA GLY A 128 2.26 -1.21 0.88
C GLY A 128 3.12 -0.76 2.06
N TRP A 129 4.24 -0.07 1.81
CA TRP A 129 5.10 0.46 2.88
C TRP A 129 4.40 1.48 3.77
N ARG A 130 3.59 2.35 3.17
CA ARG A 130 2.83 3.36 3.91
C ARG A 130 1.70 2.73 4.72
N LEU A 131 1.04 1.72 4.17
CA LEU A 131 0.03 0.91 4.86
C LEU A 131 0.65 0.12 6.04
N PHE A 132 1.89 -0.39 5.88
CA PHE A 132 2.65 -1.04 6.95
C PHE A 132 2.91 -0.10 8.13
N ARG A 133 3.06 1.21 7.86
CA ARG A 133 3.17 2.26 8.87
C ARG A 133 1.81 2.84 9.31
N TYR A 134 0.69 2.21 8.96
CA TYR A 134 -0.68 2.67 9.26
C TYR A 134 -0.93 4.13 8.85
N ARG A 135 -0.33 4.60 7.74
CA ARG A 135 -0.39 6.00 7.31
C ARG A 135 -1.27 6.16 6.07
N GLY A 136 -2.56 6.44 6.26
CA GLY A 136 -3.47 6.89 5.20
C GLY A 136 -3.88 5.79 4.20
N PRO A 137 -5.16 5.39 4.15
CA PRO A 137 -5.63 4.32 3.28
C PRO A 137 -5.63 4.67 1.79
N VAL A 138 -5.62 5.97 1.44
CA VAL A 138 -5.76 6.45 0.06
C VAL A 138 -4.63 5.94 -0.84
N LEU A 139 -3.38 5.99 -0.37
CA LEU A 139 -2.23 5.51 -1.14
C LEU A 139 -2.23 3.98 -1.33
N ALA A 140 -2.81 3.23 -0.39
CA ALA A 140 -3.01 1.79 -0.56
C ALA A 140 -4.03 1.50 -1.67
N TRP A 141 -5.14 2.25 -1.71
CA TRP A 141 -6.12 2.14 -2.80
C TRP A 141 -5.55 2.53 -4.15
N VAL A 142 -4.85 3.67 -4.23
CA VAL A 142 -4.20 4.12 -5.46
C VAL A 142 -3.18 3.08 -5.95
N GLY A 143 -2.35 2.54 -5.05
CA GLY A 143 -1.39 1.49 -5.40
C GLY A 143 -2.04 0.18 -5.84
N ALA A 144 -3.13 -0.24 -5.19
CA ALA A 144 -3.87 -1.45 -5.58
C ALA A 144 -4.55 -1.30 -6.94
N ILE A 145 -5.14 -0.13 -7.22
CA ILE A 145 -5.76 0.16 -8.52
C ILE A 145 -4.69 0.32 -9.61
N ALA A 146 -3.57 0.97 -9.31
CA ALA A 146 -2.45 1.08 -10.24
C ALA A 146 -1.92 -0.31 -10.66
N GLY A 147 -1.86 -1.27 -9.74
CA GLY A 147 -1.51 -2.66 -10.05
C GLY A 147 -2.48 -3.37 -11.02
N LEU A 148 -3.73 -2.91 -11.17
CA LEU A 148 -4.59 -3.41 -12.25
C LEU A 148 -4.19 -2.88 -13.62
N ALA A 149 -3.59 -1.70 -13.71
CA ALA A 149 -3.12 -1.18 -15.00
C ALA A 149 -2.07 -2.10 -15.64
N SER A 150 -1.33 -2.87 -14.83
CA SER A 150 -0.40 -3.90 -15.30
C SER A 150 -1.03 -5.22 -15.75
N MET A 151 -2.36 -5.34 -15.80
CA MET A 151 -3.07 -6.55 -16.28
C MET A 151 -2.78 -6.93 -17.73
N LEU A 152 -2.17 -6.04 -18.51
CA LEU A 152 -1.67 -6.34 -19.85
C LEU A 152 -0.58 -7.43 -19.82
N GLY A 153 0.08 -7.64 -18.68
CA GLY A 153 0.99 -8.78 -18.44
C GLY A 153 0.23 -10.04 -18.03
N CYS A 154 0.30 -11.08 -18.86
CA CYS A 154 -0.48 -12.32 -18.75
C CYS A 154 -0.38 -13.07 -17.41
N TYR A 155 0.70 -12.93 -16.63
CA TYR A 155 0.84 -13.63 -15.34
C TYR A 155 0.46 -12.77 -14.12
N CYS A 156 0.49 -11.43 -14.23
CA CYS A 156 0.22 -10.52 -13.11
C CYS A 156 -1.29 -10.35 -12.85
N ALA A 157 -2.12 -10.57 -13.88
CA ALA A 157 -3.56 -10.35 -13.82
C ALA A 157 -4.26 -11.09 -12.67
N PRO A 158 -4.15 -12.43 -12.49
CA PRO A 158 -4.85 -13.12 -11.40
C PRO A 158 -4.39 -12.64 -10.03
N THR A 159 -3.09 -12.40 -9.85
CA THR A 159 -2.55 -11.90 -8.58
C THR A 159 -3.01 -10.48 -8.26
N ALA A 160 -3.11 -9.60 -9.26
CA ALA A 160 -3.59 -8.23 -9.07
C ALA A 160 -5.08 -8.21 -8.71
N ILE A 161 -5.91 -9.06 -9.32
CA ILE A 161 -7.33 -9.22 -8.97
C ILE A 161 -7.47 -9.67 -7.53
N LEU A 162 -6.74 -10.72 -7.14
CA LEU A 162 -6.79 -11.26 -5.78
C LEU A 162 -6.31 -10.22 -4.76
N LEU A 163 -5.25 -9.47 -5.06
CA LEU A 163 -4.75 -8.39 -4.21
C LEU A 163 -5.76 -7.26 -4.07
N LEU A 164 -6.42 -6.84 -5.14
CA LEU A 164 -7.45 -5.82 -5.09
C LEU A 164 -8.65 -6.30 -4.26
N GLY A 165 -9.13 -7.52 -4.50
CA GLY A 165 -10.24 -8.10 -3.74
C GLY A 165 -9.90 -8.23 -2.25
N TYR A 166 -8.67 -8.66 -1.93
CA TYR A 166 -8.19 -8.74 -0.56
C TYR A 166 -8.01 -7.36 0.08
N ALA A 167 -7.51 -6.37 -0.68
CA ALA A 167 -7.42 -4.98 -0.22
C ALA A 167 -8.81 -4.39 0.07
N ALA A 168 -9.79 -4.61 -0.81
CA ALA A 168 -11.16 -4.20 -0.61
C ALA A 168 -11.76 -4.84 0.65
N TYR A 169 -11.56 -6.15 0.84
CA TYR A 169 -12.03 -6.87 2.02
C TYR A 169 -11.43 -6.31 3.32
N VAL A 170 -10.11 -6.14 3.38
CA VAL A 170 -9.42 -5.69 4.60
C VAL A 170 -9.71 -4.21 4.90
N LEU A 171 -9.67 -3.33 3.90
CA LEU A 171 -9.80 -1.88 4.08
C LEU A 171 -11.25 -1.41 4.29
N THR A 172 -12.24 -2.26 4.03
CA THR A 172 -13.66 -1.95 4.30
C THR A 172 -14.09 -2.31 5.72
N ARG A 173 -13.31 -3.10 6.47
CA ARG A 173 -13.62 -3.45 7.86
C ARG A 173 -13.56 -2.24 8.78
N ASP A 174 -14.58 -2.07 9.62
CA ASP A 174 -14.70 -0.92 10.54
C ASP A 174 -13.55 -0.87 11.55
N ASP A 175 -13.11 -2.02 12.08
CA ASP A 175 -11.96 -2.08 12.99
C ASP A 175 -10.67 -1.59 12.33
N VAL A 176 -10.46 -1.93 11.06
CA VAL A 176 -9.29 -1.50 10.27
C VAL A 176 -9.37 -0.01 9.97
N ARG A 177 -10.55 0.49 9.57
CA ARG A 177 -10.77 1.91 9.33
C ARG A 177 -10.56 2.74 10.59
N ALA A 178 -11.12 2.31 11.71
CA ALA A 178 -10.92 2.92 13.01
C ALA A 178 -9.44 2.94 13.39
N ARG A 179 -8.72 1.82 13.20
CA ARG A 179 -7.29 1.74 13.51
C ARG A 179 -6.42 2.61 12.61
N LEU A 180 -6.76 2.76 11.34
CA LEU A 180 -6.06 3.62 10.38
C LEU A 180 -6.32 5.11 10.64
N ALA A 181 -7.52 5.47 11.11
CA ALA A 181 -7.85 6.83 11.50
C ALA A 181 -6.99 7.32 12.68
N VAL A 182 -6.67 6.42 13.62
CA VAL A 182 -5.76 6.71 14.75
C VAL A 182 -4.32 6.96 14.31
N GLY A 183 -3.88 6.37 13.20
CA GLY A 183 -2.50 6.48 12.72
C GLY A 183 -1.49 5.67 13.54
N ALA A 184 -0.19 5.85 13.25
CA ALA A 184 0.87 5.16 14.00
C ALA A 184 1.08 5.83 15.37
N PRO A 185 1.22 5.05 16.46
CA PRO A 185 1.59 5.60 17.76
C PRO A 185 2.98 6.27 17.67
N PRO A 186 3.22 7.34 18.45
CA PRO A 186 4.52 8.00 18.50
C PRO A 186 5.61 6.99 18.92
N ALA A 187 6.81 7.12 18.34
CA ALA A 187 7.91 6.17 18.51
C ALA A 187 8.35 5.98 19.97
N THR A 188 8.03 6.93 20.85
CA THR A 188 8.33 6.94 22.28
C THR A 188 7.46 6.01 23.12
N GLN A 189 6.43 5.38 22.53
CA GLN A 189 5.48 4.50 23.24
C GLN A 189 5.59 3.02 22.83
N ARG A 190 6.69 2.59 22.19
CA ARG A 190 6.94 1.14 22.03
C ARG A 190 7.50 0.61 23.35
N PRO A 191 6.82 -0.36 24.01
CA PRO A 191 7.39 -1.05 25.16
C PRO A 191 8.64 -1.84 24.77
#